data_AF-A0A6V8CH22-F1
#
_entry.id   AF-A0A6V8CH22-F1
#
_cell.length_a   1.000
_cell.length_b   1.000
_cell.length_c   1.000
_cell.angle_alpha   90.00
_cell.angle_beta   90.00
_cell.angle_gamma   90.00
#
_symmetry.space_group_name_H-M   'P 1'
#
loop_
_entity.id
_entity.type
_entity.pdbx_description
1 polymer ?
#
loop_
_entity_poly.entity_id
_entity_poly.type
_entity_poly.pdbx_seq_one_letter_code
_entity_poly.pdbx_strand_id
1 'polypeptide(L)'
;MVASWLVKAMERYNNDSFANKDAYTAQVHMPGRVLQSILHWAFQSLPDEILVGIEVDHNKPHVIEVEEKYLSEQQRFNLFAGQGFQIAEAKVVNRGD
;
A
#
# COMPACT_ATOMS: atom_id res chain seq x y z
N MET A 1 -14.35 -9.02 3.69
CA MET A 1 -14.89 -7.85 2.96
C MET A 1 -14.24 -6.59 3.51
N VAL A 2 -13.93 -5.61 2.66
CA VAL A 2 -13.36 -4.31 3.07
C VAL A 2 -14.49 -3.34 3.40
N ALA A 3 -14.34 -2.54 4.45
CA ALA A 3 -15.35 -1.57 4.87
C ALA A 3 -15.62 -0.54 3.76
N SER A 4 -16.90 -0.20 3.54
CA SER A 4 -17.32 0.67 2.43
C SER A 4 -16.71 2.07 2.47
N TRP A 5 -16.53 2.63 3.67
CA TRP A 5 -15.85 3.92 3.85
C TRP A 5 -14.38 3.85 3.43
N LEU A 6 -13.71 2.72 3.69
CA LEU A 6 -12.31 2.52 3.32
C LEU A 6 -12.17 2.31 1.81
N VAL A 7 -13.10 1.63 1.16
CA VAL A 7 -13.17 1.54 -0.30
C VAL A 7 -13.22 2.94 -0.92
N LYS A 8 -14.13 3.80 -0.46
CA LYS A 8 -14.24 5.20 -0.94
C LYS A 8 -12.97 6.01 -0.66
N ALA A 9 -12.34 5.81 0.50
CA ALA A 9 -11.10 6.50 0.83
C ALA A 9 -9.94 6.08 -0.09
N MET A 10 -9.80 4.78 -0.37
CA MET A 10 -8.81 4.25 -1.31
C MET A 10 -9.07 4.73 -2.74
N GLU A 11 -10.31 4.75 -3.20
CA GLU A 11 -10.67 5.30 -4.52
C GLU A 11 -10.26 6.77 -4.63
N ARG A 12 -10.56 7.59 -3.61
CA ARG A 12 -10.15 8.99 -3.57
C ARG A 12 -8.62 9.13 -3.58
N TYR A 13 -7.92 8.38 -2.73
CA TYR A 13 -6.46 8.40 -2.68
C TYR A 13 -5.83 8.02 -4.02
N ASN A 14 -6.35 6.97 -4.68
CA ASN A 14 -5.86 6.54 -5.98
C ASN A 14 -6.12 7.59 -7.06
N ASN A 15 -7.28 8.25 -7.06
CA ASN A 15 -7.56 9.36 -7.98
C ASN A 15 -6.59 10.54 -7.77
N ASP A 16 -6.35 10.91 -6.51
CA ASP A 16 -5.41 11.98 -6.15
C ASP A 16 -3.96 11.57 -6.53
N SER A 17 -3.60 10.30 -6.32
CA SER A 17 -2.31 9.73 -6.72
C SER A 17 -2.13 9.71 -8.23
N PHE A 18 -3.19 9.45 -9.00
CA PHE A 18 -3.15 9.49 -10.46
C PHE A 18 -2.95 10.92 -10.97
N ALA A 19 -3.70 11.88 -10.41
CA ALA A 19 -3.58 13.29 -10.78
C ALA A 19 -2.17 13.85 -10.49
N ASN A 20 -1.49 13.31 -9.48
CA ASN A 20 -0.15 13.72 -9.06
C ASN A 20 0.92 12.65 -9.35
N LYS A 21 0.68 11.73 -10.30
CA LYS A 21 1.55 10.54 -10.50
C LYS A 21 3.03 10.90 -10.68
N ASP A 22 3.33 12.03 -11.32
CA ASP A 22 4.70 12.46 -11.62
C ASP A 22 5.46 12.98 -10.39
N ALA A 23 4.78 13.16 -9.25
CA ALA A 23 5.39 13.46 -7.96
C ALA A 23 5.91 12.21 -7.22
N TYR A 24 5.55 11.00 -7.68
CA TYR A 24 5.96 9.74 -7.06
C TYR A 24 7.05 9.06 -7.90
N THR A 25 7.99 8.41 -7.22
CA THR A 25 9.14 7.74 -7.85
C THR A 25 9.01 6.21 -7.92
N ALA A 26 8.01 5.66 -7.24
CA ALA A 26 7.66 4.24 -7.30
C ALA A 26 6.19 4.04 -6.93
N GLN A 27 5.67 2.86 -7.24
CA GLN A 27 4.31 2.43 -6.97
C GLN A 27 4.29 1.28 -5.97
N VAL A 28 3.25 1.22 -5.15
CA VAL A 28 2.99 0.11 -4.22
C VAL A 28 1.57 -0.40 -4.46
N HIS A 29 1.44 -1.67 -4.83
CA HIS A 29 0.12 -2.29 -4.99
C HIS A 29 -0.28 -2.96 -3.67
N MET A 30 -1.10 -2.26 -2.87
CA MET A 30 -1.62 -2.75 -1.60
C MET A 30 -3.08 -3.19 -1.73
N PRO A 31 -3.41 -4.47 -1.46
CA PRO A 31 -4.80 -4.89 -1.38
C PRO A 31 -5.52 -4.21 -0.20
N GLY A 32 -6.74 -3.72 -0.42
CA GLY A 32 -7.50 -3.02 0.63
C GLY A 32 -7.76 -3.84 1.90
N ARG A 33 -7.77 -5.17 1.81
CA ARG A 33 -7.85 -6.06 2.99
C ARG A 33 -6.64 -5.90 3.91
N VAL A 34 -5.44 -5.68 3.35
CA VAL A 34 -4.20 -5.51 4.11
C VAL A 34 -4.21 -4.15 4.78
N LEU A 35 -4.55 -3.09 4.04
CA LEU A 35 -4.71 -1.74 4.60
C LEU A 35 -5.72 -1.72 5.75
N GLN A 36 -6.85 -2.42 5.60
CA GLN A 36 -7.85 -2.51 6.66
C GLN A 36 -7.28 -3.14 7.94
N SER A 37 -6.50 -4.22 7.83
CA SER A 37 -5.87 -4.85 8.99
C SER A 37 -4.91 -3.89 9.68
N ILE A 38 -4.08 -3.17 8.91
CA ILE A 38 -3.15 -2.15 9.44
C ILE A 38 -3.91 -1.06 10.22
N LEU A 39 -4.97 -0.51 9.63
CA LEU A 39 -5.77 0.52 10.28
C LEU A 39 -6.49 -0.01 11.52
N HIS A 40 -6.97 -1.26 11.49
CA HIS A 40 -7.60 -1.89 12.65
C HIS A 40 -6.62 -2.01 13.83
N TRP A 41 -5.41 -2.50 13.58
CA TRP A 41 -4.37 -2.58 14.61
C TRP A 41 -3.97 -1.20 15.13
N ALA A 42 -3.86 -0.21 14.23
CA ALA A 42 -3.56 1.16 14.62
C ALA A 42 -4.63 1.72 15.56
N PHE A 43 -5.92 1.56 15.24
CA PHE A 43 -7.01 2.01 16.11
C PHE A 43 -7.05 1.28 17.46
N GLN A 44 -6.75 -0.02 17.48
CA GLN A 44 -6.68 -0.79 18.72
C GLN A 44 -5.47 -0.44 19.60
N SER A 45 -4.44 0.14 19.01
CA SER A 45 -3.20 0.45 19.70
C SER A 45 -3.13 1.88 20.21
N LEU A 46 -4.10 2.73 19.87
CA LEU A 46 -4.15 4.10 20.38
C LEU A 46 -4.13 4.12 21.92
N PRO A 47 -3.32 5.02 22.53
CA PRO A 47 -2.55 6.09 21.90
C PRO A 47 -1.15 5.68 21.38
N ASP A 48 -0.78 4.41 21.51
CA ASP A 48 0.55 3.90 21.23
C ASP A 48 0.84 3.73 19.74
N GLU A 49 2.12 3.63 19.42
CA GLU A 49 2.61 3.34 18.07
C GLU A 49 2.73 1.83 17.84
N ILE A 50 2.56 1.39 16.59
CA ILE A 50 2.83 0.01 16.17
C ILE A 50 3.86 -0.03 15.07
N LEU A 51 4.71 -1.06 15.11
CA LEU A 51 5.59 -1.41 14.01
C LEU A 51 4.94 -2.53 13.21
N VAL A 52 4.72 -2.30 11.92
CA VAL A 52 4.11 -3.28 11.02
C VAL A 52 5.12 -3.70 9.97
N GLY A 53 5.40 -5.00 9.90
CA GLY A 53 6.13 -5.62 8.80
C GLY A 53 5.19 -5.89 7.62
N ILE A 54 5.65 -5.61 6.41
CA ILE A 54 4.90 -5.82 5.16
C ILE A 54 5.68 -6.82 4.30
N GLU A 55 4.98 -7.82 3.77
CA GLU A 55 5.57 -8.83 2.88
C GLU A 55 4.90 -8.78 1.50
N VAL A 56 5.72 -8.92 0.45
CA VAL A 56 5.26 -8.98 -0.94
C VAL A 56 5.06 -10.42 -1.39
N ASP A 57 4.19 -10.63 -2.37
CA ASP A 57 4.05 -11.92 -3.04
C ASP A 57 4.87 -11.91 -4.34
N HIS A 58 6.05 -12.54 -4.32
CA HIS A 58 6.93 -12.64 -5.50
C HIS A 58 6.33 -13.44 -6.66
N ASN A 59 5.19 -14.11 -6.47
CA ASN A 59 4.44 -14.77 -7.54
C ASN A 59 3.29 -13.90 -8.09
N LYS A 60 3.06 -12.71 -7.52
CA LYS A 60 2.03 -11.77 -7.97
C LYS A 60 2.67 -10.43 -8.34
N PRO A 61 3.13 -10.28 -9.59
CA PRO A 61 3.57 -8.98 -10.06
C PRO A 61 2.43 -7.97 -10.01
N HIS A 62 2.79 -6.69 -10.11
CA HIS A 62 1.84 -5.62 -10.32
C HIS A 62 0.91 -5.92 -11.50
N VAL A 63 -0.30 -5.38 -11.41
CA VAL A 63 -1.25 -5.41 -12.54
C VAL A 63 -0.74 -4.41 -13.56
N ILE A 64 -0.30 -4.91 -14.71
CA ILE A 64 0.42 -4.11 -15.73
C ILE A 64 -0.38 -2.90 -16.19
N GLU A 65 -1.69 -3.05 -16.38
CA GLU A 65 -2.60 -1.98 -16.79
C GLU A 65 -2.66 -0.82 -15.78
N VAL A 66 -2.53 -1.15 -14.49
CA VAL A 66 -2.47 -0.15 -13.41
C VAL A 66 -1.08 0.46 -13.35
N GLU A 67 -0.03 -0.37 -13.44
CA GLU A 67 1.35 0.09 -13.38
C GLU A 67 1.67 1.11 -14.48
N GLU A 68 1.28 0.81 -15.72
CA GLU A 68 1.44 1.71 -16.87
C GLU A 68 0.64 2.99 -16.70
N LYS A 69 -0.60 2.89 -16.19
CA LYS A 69 -1.47 4.05 -15.98
C LYS A 69 -0.92 5.02 -14.93
N TYR A 70 -0.29 4.50 -13.88
CA TYR A 70 0.27 5.29 -12.78
C TYR A 70 1.77 5.56 -12.95
N LEU A 71 2.35 5.23 -14.11
CA LEU A 71 3.76 5.42 -14.38
C LEU A 71 4.12 6.92 -14.39
N SER A 72 5.15 7.26 -13.63
CA SER A 72 5.71 8.59 -13.49
C SER A 72 6.89 8.79 -14.44
N GLU A 73 7.10 10.00 -14.94
CA GLU A 73 8.35 10.36 -15.63
C GLU A 73 9.58 10.26 -14.71
N GLN A 74 9.37 10.36 -13.40
CA GLN A 74 10.42 10.25 -12.37
C GLN A 74 10.55 8.83 -11.79
N GLN A 75 9.92 7.82 -12.41
CA GLN A 75 9.97 6.44 -11.95
C GLN A 75 11.41 5.94 -11.80
N ARG A 76 11.69 5.29 -10.68
CA ARG A 76 12.94 4.60 -10.42
C ARG A 76 12.67 3.14 -10.07
N PHE A 77 13.54 2.26 -10.54
CA PHE A 77 13.50 0.84 -10.23
C PHE A 77 14.46 0.50 -9.08
N ASN A 78 14.19 -0.60 -8.39
CA ASN A 78 15.00 -1.14 -7.29
C ASN A 78 15.17 -0.17 -6.10
N LEU A 79 14.14 0.61 -5.77
CA LEU A 79 14.13 1.50 -4.60
C LEU A 79 13.92 0.75 -3.28
N PHE A 80 13.21 -0.38 -3.33
CA PHE A 80 12.96 -1.23 -2.17
C PHE A 80 12.81 -2.70 -2.60
N ALA A 81 13.05 -3.61 -1.66
CA ALA A 81 12.87 -5.03 -1.89
C ALA A 81 11.40 -5.34 -2.18
N GLY A 82 11.14 -6.07 -3.26
CA GLY A 82 9.77 -6.41 -3.66
C GLY A 82 9.06 -5.37 -4.53
N GLN A 83 9.75 -4.32 -4.98
CA GLN A 83 9.19 -3.40 -5.98
C GLN A 83 8.75 -4.16 -7.25
N GLY A 84 7.58 -3.82 -7.77
CA GLY A 84 6.96 -4.50 -8.92
C GLY A 84 6.08 -5.71 -8.54
N PHE A 85 5.96 -6.03 -7.24
CA PHE A 85 5.11 -7.09 -6.73
C PHE A 85 4.04 -6.56 -5.78
N GLN A 86 2.90 -7.24 -5.74
CA GLN A 86 1.81 -6.87 -4.86
C GLN A 86 2.12 -7.24 -3.41
N ILE A 87 1.64 -6.42 -2.48
CA ILE A 87 1.68 -6.76 -1.05
C ILE A 87 0.77 -7.97 -0.79
N ALA A 88 1.32 -8.99 -0.13
CA ALA A 88 0.60 -10.21 0.24
C ALA A 88 -0.12 -10.02 1.57
N GLU A 89 0.65 -9.61 2.58
CA GLU A 89 0.27 -9.57 3.98
C GLU A 89 1.00 -8.48 4.77
N ALA A 90 0.49 -8.22 5.96
CA ALA A 90 1.10 -7.35 6.96
C ALA A 90 0.99 -8.02 8.32
N LYS A 91 1.96 -7.79 9.20
CA LYS A 91 1.98 -8.33 10.56
C LYS A 91 2.49 -7.28 11.55
N VAL A 92 1.85 -7.20 12.72
CA VAL A 92 2.37 -6.39 13.83
C VAL A 92 3.63 -7.07 14.34
N VAL A 93 4.76 -6.36 14.27
CA VAL A 93 6.08 -6.82 14.72
C VAL A 93 6.35 -6.34 16.13
N ASN A 94 5.92 -5.12 16.45
CA ASN A 94 6.07 -4.54 17.77
C ASN A 94 4.92 -3.58 18.07
N ARG A 95 4.66 -3.35 19.35
CA ARG A 95 3.78 -2.30 19.86
C ARG A 95 4.59 -1.50 20.88
N GLY A 96 4.56 -0.18 20.78
CA GLY A 96 5.13 0.71 21.79
C GLY A 96 4.41 0.50 23.12
N ASP A 97 5.18 0.49 24.20
CA ASP A 97 4.68 0.50 25.58
C ASP A 97 4.64 1.95 26.09
#